data_AF-A0A9P1GUE8-F1
#
_entry.id   AF-A0A9P1GUE8-F1
#
_cell.length_a   1.000
_cell.length_b   1.000
_cell.length_c   1.000
_cell.angle_alpha   90.00
_cell.angle_beta   90.00
_cell.angle_gamma   90.00
#
_symmetry.space_group_name_H-M   'P 1'
#
loop_
_entity.id
_entity.type
_entity.pdbx_description
1 polymer ?
#
loop_
_entity_poly.entity_id
_entity_poly.type
_entity_poly.pdbx_seq_one_letter_code
_entity_poly.pdbx_strand_id
1 'polypeptide(L)'
;MRFLTDMWHPNIYASGLVCISILHAPGDDPNHYEHASERWSPIQSVEKILISVMSMLAEPNDESPANVEAAKMWRDRRAEYEQK
;
A
#
# COMPACT_ATOMS: atom_id res chain seq x y z
N MET A 1 1.43 9.67 -3.31
CA MET A 1 0.05 9.73 -3.86
C MET A 1 -0.94 9.78 -2.70
N ARG A 2 -2.07 10.47 -2.84
CA ARG A 2 -3.07 10.58 -1.76
C ARG A 2 -4.50 10.46 -2.32
N PHE A 3 -5.33 9.62 -1.69
CA PHE A 3 -6.78 9.63 -1.89
C PHE A 3 -7.40 10.81 -1.14
N LEU A 4 -8.35 11.50 -1.79
CA LEU A 4 -9.06 12.63 -1.18
C LEU A 4 -10.30 12.19 -0.38
N THR A 5 -10.80 10.99 -0.67
CA THR A 5 -11.91 10.37 0.03
C THR A 5 -11.40 9.60 1.25
N ASP A 6 -12.30 9.34 2.20
CA ASP A 6 -12.01 8.44 3.31
C ASP A 6 -11.77 7.03 2.77
N MET A 7 -10.68 6.39 3.24
CA MET A 7 -10.26 5.07 2.79
C MET A 7 -10.01 4.16 4.00
N TRP A 8 -10.61 2.97 3.97
CA TRP A 8 -10.33 1.90 4.93
C TRP A 8 -9.49 0.81 4.25
N HIS A 9 -8.17 0.88 4.40
CA HIS A 9 -7.27 -0.02 3.68
C HIS A 9 -5.93 -0.23 4.42
N PRO A 10 -5.38 -1.47 4.47
CA PRO A 10 -4.11 -1.77 5.15
C PRO A 10 -2.93 -0.89 4.71
N ASN A 11 -2.85 -0.56 3.42
CA ASN A 11 -1.76 0.22 2.82
C ASN A 11 -2.07 1.72 2.60
N ILE A 12 -3.14 2.25 3.21
CA ILE A 12 -3.48 3.68 3.14
C ILE A 12 -3.58 4.25 4.55
N TYR A 13 -2.81 5.31 4.82
CA TYR A 13 -2.88 6.03 6.10
C TYR A 13 -4.23 6.73 6.27
N ALA A 14 -4.60 7.04 7.52
CA ALA A 14 -5.80 7.83 7.81
C ALA A 14 -5.82 9.22 7.12
N SER A 15 -4.66 9.75 6.72
CA SER A 15 -4.52 10.97 5.93
C SER A 15 -4.82 10.79 4.43
N GLY A 16 -5.14 9.57 4.00
CA GLY A 16 -5.32 9.17 2.60
C GLY A 16 -4.01 8.91 1.85
N LEU A 17 -2.84 9.09 2.49
CA LEU A 17 -1.54 8.85 1.86
C LEU A 17 -1.36 7.35 1.58
N VAL A 18 -0.97 7.00 0.35
CA VAL A 18 -0.74 5.62 -0.09
C VAL A 18 0.68 5.19 0.23
N CYS A 19 0.84 4.00 0.81
CA CYS A 19 2.12 3.41 1.20
C CYS A 19 2.36 2.08 0.46
N ILE A 20 3.11 2.13 -0.63
CA ILE A 20 3.49 0.97 -1.46
C ILE A 20 4.91 1.18 -2.00
N SER A 21 5.65 0.09 -2.20
CA SER A 21 7.08 0.09 -2.56
C SER A 21 7.41 1.01 -3.74
N ILE A 22 6.62 0.98 -4.83
CA ILE A 22 6.85 1.81 -6.03
C ILE A 22 6.87 3.33 -5.76
N LEU A 23 6.31 3.78 -4.63
CA LEU A 23 6.31 5.18 -4.20
C LEU A 23 7.42 5.52 -3.20
N HIS A 24 8.14 4.52 -2.68
CA HIS A 24 9.24 4.74 -1.75
C HIS A 24 10.51 5.19 -2.47
N ALA A 25 11.31 6.01 -1.79
CA ALA A 25 12.55 6.55 -2.36
C ALA A 25 13.52 5.44 -2.82
N PRO A 26 14.29 5.64 -3.90
CA PRO A 26 15.24 4.66 -4.40
C PRO A 26 16.30 4.28 -3.36
N GLY A 27 16.85 3.08 -3.49
CA GLY A 27 17.90 2.53 -2.63
C GLY A 27 17.46 1.27 -1.90
N ASP A 28 18.34 0.75 -1.05
CA ASP A 28 18.02 -0.41 -0.21
C ASP A 28 17.05 0.00 0.91
N ASP A 29 16.04 -0.83 1.16
CA ASP A 29 15.13 -0.62 2.28
C ASP A 29 15.88 -0.85 3.60
N PRO A 30 15.94 0.14 4.52
CA PRO A 30 16.60 -0.04 5.81
C PRO A 30 16.07 -1.23 6.61
N ASN A 31 14.80 -1.57 6.41
CA ASN A 31 14.13 -2.66 7.11
C ASN A 31 14.18 -4.00 6.35
N HIS A 32 14.74 -4.02 5.14
CA HIS A 32 14.91 -5.20 4.29
C HIS A 32 13.61 -5.95 3.94
N TYR A 33 12.46 -5.26 3.97
CA TYR A 33 11.18 -5.83 3.52
C TYR A 33 11.01 -5.72 2.01
N GLU A 34 11.68 -4.76 1.37
CA GLU A 34 11.52 -4.47 -0.06
C GLU A 34 12.84 -4.55 -0.80
N HIS A 35 12.83 -5.12 -2.00
CA HIS A 35 13.97 -5.04 -2.91
C HIS A 35 14.07 -3.66 -3.55
N ALA A 36 15.30 -3.17 -3.79
CA ALA A 36 15.53 -1.90 -4.46
C ALA A 36 14.86 -1.81 -5.86
N SER A 37 14.62 -2.94 -6.52
CA SER A 37 13.91 -3.02 -7.81
C SER A 37 12.41 -2.75 -7.71
N GLU A 38 11.81 -2.93 -6.54
CA GLU A 38 10.38 -2.68 -6.29
C GLU A 38 10.12 -1.21 -5.95
N ARG A 39 11.18 -0.47 -5.60
CA ARG A 39 11.11 0.93 -5.19
C ARG A 39 11.12 1.89 -6.38
N TRP A 40 10.88 3.16 -6.11
CA TRP A 40 10.84 4.18 -7.16
C TRP A 40 12.13 4.19 -7.98
N SER A 41 12.01 4.23 -9.30
CA SER A 41 13.11 4.48 -10.21
C SER A 41 12.62 5.28 -11.42
N PRO A 42 13.51 6.01 -12.13
CA PRO A 42 13.10 6.87 -13.26
C PRO A 42 12.44 6.14 -14.45
N ILE A 43 12.48 4.80 -14.48
CA ILE A 43 11.82 3.98 -15.51
C ILE A 43 10.34 3.69 -15.20
N GLN A 44 9.89 4.03 -13.98
CA GLN A 44 8.49 3.90 -13.59
C GLN A 44 7.66 5.03 -14.20
N SER A 45 6.45 4.72 -14.63
CA SER A 45 5.50 5.67 -15.19
C SER A 45 4.31 5.85 -14.25
N VAL A 46 3.55 6.93 -14.42
CA VAL A 46 2.29 7.15 -13.69
C VAL A 46 1.32 5.99 -13.92
N GLU A 47 1.28 5.44 -15.13
CA GLU A 47 0.47 4.25 -15.46
C GLU A 47 0.85 3.05 -14.59
N LYS A 48 2.14 2.74 -14.45
CA LYS A 48 2.61 1.64 -13.59
C LYS A 48 2.25 1.88 -12.12
N ILE A 49 2.31 3.12 -11.65
CA ILE A 49 1.85 3.48 -10.29
C ILE A 49 0.36 3.17 -10.12
N LEU A 50 -0.48 3.58 -11.09
CA LEU A 50 -1.92 3.35 -11.00
C LEU A 50 -2.28 1.85 -11.08
N ILE A 51 -1.55 1.07 -11.90
CA ILE A 51 -1.69 -0.39 -11.93
C ILE A 51 -1.33 -0.98 -10.56
N SER A 52 -0.22 -0.54 -9.97
CA SER A 52 0.18 -0.99 -8.63
C SER A 52 -0.86 -0.63 -7.56
N VAL A 53 -1.51 0.53 -7.65
CA VAL A 53 -2.63 0.90 -6.78
C VAL A 53 -3.84 -0.02 -6.98
N MET A 54 -4.20 -0.36 -8.22
CA MET A 54 -5.28 -1.32 -8.48
C MET A 54 -4.97 -2.71 -7.91
N SER A 55 -3.75 -3.20 -8.10
CA SER A 55 -3.29 -4.46 -7.50
C SER A 55 -3.36 -4.41 -5.98
N MET A 56 -2.88 -3.32 -5.36
CA MET A 56 -2.92 -3.12 -3.91
C MET A 56 -4.35 -3.10 -3.35
N LEU A 57 -5.32 -2.50 -4.07
CA LEU A 57 -6.72 -2.50 -3.64
C LEU A 57 -7.36 -3.89 -3.70
N ALA A 58 -6.96 -4.72 -4.66
CA ALA A 58 -7.45 -6.07 -4.81
C ALA A 58 -6.78 -7.03 -3.78
N GLU A 59 -5.48 -6.88 -3.59
CA GLU A 59 -4.64 -7.74 -2.76
C GLU A 59 -3.79 -6.87 -1.81
N PRO A 60 -4.34 -6.50 -0.63
CA PRO A 60 -3.62 -5.68 0.33
C PRO A 60 -2.41 -6.42 0.91
N ASN A 61 -1.32 -5.68 1.12
CA ASN A 61 -0.15 -6.19 1.80
C ASN A 61 -0.29 -5.93 3.31
N ASP A 62 -0.38 -6.99 4.12
CA ASP A 62 -0.52 -6.93 5.57
C ASP A 62 0.79 -7.18 6.34
N GLU A 63 1.92 -7.36 5.65
CA GLU A 63 3.26 -7.49 6.25
C GLU A 63 3.83 -6.12 6.67
N SER A 64 3.51 -5.07 5.91
CA SER A 64 3.95 -3.69 6.16
C SER A 64 2.77 -2.69 6.13
N PRO A 65 1.82 -2.77 7.06
CA PRO A 65 0.60 -1.96 6.99
C PRO A 65 0.81 -0.51 7.40
N ALA A 66 0.27 0.41 6.62
CA ALA A 66 0.11 1.82 6.97
C ALA A 66 -1.04 2.05 7.97
N ASN A 67 -2.07 1.19 7.90
CA ASN A 67 -3.18 1.15 8.82
C ASN A 67 -3.26 -0.24 9.48
N VAL A 68 -2.72 -0.32 10.70
CA VAL A 68 -2.63 -1.57 11.48
C VAL A 68 -4.00 -2.16 11.80
N GLU A 69 -5.01 -1.32 12.06
CA GLU A 69 -6.36 -1.78 12.39
C GLU A 69 -7.05 -2.41 11.18
N ALA A 70 -6.93 -1.76 10.01
CA ALA A 70 -7.43 -2.31 8.75
C ALA A 70 -6.73 -3.62 8.39
N ALA A 71 -5.40 -3.71 8.59
CA ALA A 71 -4.64 -4.93 8.35
C ALA A 71 -5.04 -6.08 9.28
N LYS A 72 -5.23 -5.80 10.58
CA LYS A 72 -5.72 -6.79 11.53
C LYS A 72 -7.12 -7.27 11.17
N MET A 73 -8.01 -6.37 10.77
CA MET A 73 -9.36 -6.73 10.33
C MET A 73 -9.33 -7.55 9.03
N TRP A 74 -8.48 -7.18 8.07
CA TRP A 74 -8.27 -7.94 6.84
C TRP A 74 -7.86 -9.38 7.14
N ARG A 75 -6.89 -9.58 8.05
CA ARG A 75 -6.35 -10.90 8.42
C ARG A 75 -7.30 -11.74 9.26
N ASP A 76 -7.85 -11.15 10.32
CA ASP A 76 -8.57 -11.92 11.36
C ASP A 76 -10.09 -11.95 11.11
N ARG A 77 -10.64 -10.94 10.42
CA ARG A 77 -12.08 -10.67 10.31
C ARG A 77 -12.48 -10.20 8.92
N ARG A 78 -12.13 -11.01 7.91
CA ARG A 78 -12.33 -10.73 6.48
C ARG A 78 -13.74 -10.24 6.13
N ALA A 79 -14.78 -10.89 6.65
CA ALA A 79 -16.17 -10.52 6.36
C ALA A 79 -16.58 -9.15 6.92
N GLU A 80 -16.00 -8.71 8.04
CA GLU A 80 -16.24 -7.37 8.60
C GLU A 80 -15.50 -6.31 7.77
N TYR A 81 -14.29 -6.63 7.30
CA TYR A 81 -13.53 -5.75 6.42
C TYR A 81 -14.25 -5.46 5.11
N GLU A 82 -14.87 -6.47 4.49
CA GLU A 82 -15.58 -6.31 3.21
C GLU A 82 -16.91 -5.54 3.32
N GLN A 83 -17.44 -5.37 4.54
CA GLN A 83 -18.66 -4.58 4.80
C GLN A 83 -18.38 -3.10 5.10
N LYS A 84 -17.11 -2.74 5.30
CA LYS A 84 -16.64 -1.39 5.60
C LYS A 84 -16.42 -0.58 4.32
#